data_AF-A0A267TES7-F1
#
_entry.id   AF-A0A267TES7-F1
#
_cell.length_a   1.000
_cell.length_b   1.000
_cell.length_c   1.000
_cell.angle_alpha   90.00
_cell.angle_beta   90.00
_cell.angle_gamma   90.00
#
_symmetry.space_group_name_H-M   'P 1'
#
loop_
_entity.id
_entity.type
_entity.pdbx_description
1 polymer ?
#
loop_
_entity_poly.entity_id
_entity_poly.type
_entity_poly.pdbx_seq_one_letter_code
_entity_poly.pdbx_strand_id
1 'polypeptide(L)'
;MVLGSAKKIFTFTPMQTIKTYTIGWDVINKVGYLTILDDTGKEHIFSELSLDELTFLQSMLQNPSVLIDPQNWIVAGWQINSSVNMGK
;
A
#
# COMPACT_ATOMS: atom_id res chain seq x y z
N MET A 1 35.52 -18.76 -23.86
CA MET A 1 34.07 -18.48 -23.92
C MET A 1 33.54 -18.58 -22.50
N VAL A 2 33.40 -17.46 -21.79
CA VAL A 2 32.93 -17.45 -20.40
C VAL A 2 31.47 -17.06 -20.40
N LEU A 3 30.59 -18.01 -20.07
CA LEU A 3 29.17 -17.80 -19.86
C LEU A 3 29.00 -16.92 -18.61
N GLY A 4 28.72 -15.64 -18.83
CA GLY A 4 28.37 -14.71 -17.77
C GLY A 4 27.03 -15.08 -17.14
N SER A 5 27.04 -15.53 -15.90
CA SER A 5 25.84 -15.71 -15.10
C SER A 5 25.19 -14.34 -14.87
N ALA A 6 24.06 -14.08 -15.54
CA ALA A 6 23.24 -12.90 -15.27
C ALA A 6 22.67 -12.99 -13.86
N LYS A 7 23.25 -12.23 -12.93
CA LYS A 7 22.74 -12.05 -11.57
C LYS A 7 21.42 -11.28 -11.70
N LYS A 8 20.28 -11.96 -11.54
CA LYS A 8 18.96 -11.34 -11.57
C LYS A 8 18.86 -10.39 -10.37
N ILE A 9 19.02 -9.10 -10.62
CA ILE A 9 18.84 -8.05 -9.61
C ILE A 9 17.32 -7.92 -9.42
N PHE A 10 16.81 -8.38 -8.28
CA PHE A 10 15.43 -8.09 -7.89
C PHE A 10 15.39 -6.64 -7.43
N THR A 11 14.80 -5.76 -8.24
CA THR A 11 14.51 -4.39 -7.82
C THR A 11 13.30 -4.46 -6.88
N PHE A 12 13.54 -4.32 -5.58
CA PHE A 12 12.48 -4.13 -4.61
C PHE A 12 11.99 -2.69 -4.75
N THR A 13 10.75 -2.52 -5.18
CA THR A 13 10.13 -1.19 -5.15
C THR A 13 9.73 -0.89 -3.71
N PRO A 14 10.11 0.28 -3.16
CA PRO A 14 9.80 0.62 -1.78
C PRO A 14 8.28 0.74 -1.58
N MET A 15 7.81 0.33 -0.40
CA MET A 15 6.47 0.65 0.06
C MET A 15 6.41 2.14 0.40
N GLN A 16 5.25 2.75 0.17
CA GLN A 16 5.00 4.17 0.39
C GLN A 16 4.02 4.39 1.53
N THR A 17 4.15 5.54 2.18
CA THR A 17 3.21 5.92 3.24
C THR A 17 1.92 6.43 2.61
N ILE A 18 0.78 6.09 3.21
CA ILE A 18 -0.51 6.67 2.79
C ILE A 18 -0.63 8.09 3.35
N LYS A 19 -0.82 9.06 2.46
CA LYS A 19 -0.98 10.49 2.81
C LYS A 19 -2.43 10.83 3.12
N THR A 20 -3.36 10.35 2.30
CA THR A 20 -4.81 10.53 2.48
C THR A 20 -5.57 9.44 1.73
N TYR A 21 -6.84 9.24 2.08
CA TYR A 21 -7.72 8.32 1.39
C TYR A 21 -9.16 8.82 1.38
N THR A 22 -9.92 8.36 0.38
CA THR A 22 -11.34 8.63 0.21
C THR A 22 -12.08 7.31 0.07
N ILE A 23 -13.17 7.15 0.83
CA ILE A 23 -14.06 5.99 0.75
C ILE A 23 -15.42 6.43 0.23
N GLY A 24 -15.99 5.66 -0.70
CA GLY A 24 -17.33 5.85 -1.23
C GLY A 24 -18.15 4.55 -1.23
N TRP A 25 -19.47 4.68 -1.14
CA TRP A 25 -20.42 3.58 -1.25
C TRP A 25 -21.53 3.93 -2.25
N ASP A 26 -21.67 3.11 -3.29
CA ASP A 26 -22.79 3.18 -4.22
C ASP A 26 -23.95 2.34 -3.68
N VAL A 27 -25.02 3.03 -3.26
CA VAL A 27 -26.21 2.40 -2.68
C VAL A 27 -27.06 1.65 -3.71
N ILE A 28 -26.97 1.98 -5.00
CA ILE A 28 -27.75 1.36 -6.07
C ILE A 28 -27.10 0.03 -6.44
N ASN A 29 -25.80 0.07 -6.74
CA ASN A 29 -25.04 -1.11 -7.18
C ASN A 29 -24.50 -1.94 -6.00
N LYS A 30 -24.58 -1.42 -4.78
CA LYS A 30 -24.08 -2.04 -3.53
C LYS A 30 -22.59 -2.37 -3.61
N VAL A 31 -21.80 -1.41 -4.09
CA VAL A 31 -20.35 -1.55 -4.23
C VAL A 31 -19.63 -0.36 -3.59
N GLY A 32 -18.47 -0.66 -3.00
CA GLY A 32 -17.57 0.27 -2.37
C GLY A 32 -16.42 0.69 -3.30
N TYR A 33 -15.91 1.88 -3.04
CA TYR A 33 -14.74 2.44 -3.71
C TYR A 33 -13.78 3.00 -2.66
N LEU A 34 -12.49 2.78 -2.87
CA LEU A 34 -11.43 3.34 -2.05
C LEU A 34 -10.36 3.91 -2.97
N THR A 35 -10.06 5.19 -2.79
CA THR A 35 -8.94 5.87 -3.43
C THR A 35 -7.93 6.25 -2.37
N ILE A 36 -6.68 5.84 -2.54
CA ILE A 36 -5.55 6.15 -1.67
C ILE A 36 -4.57 7.03 -2.44
N LEU A 37 -4.10 8.10 -1.81
CA LEU A 37 -3.01 8.93 -2.31
C LEU A 37 -1.77 8.65 -1.45
N ASP A 38 -0.69 8.20 -2.08
CA ASP A 38 0.58 7.95 -1.39
C ASP A 38 1.42 9.24 -1.23
N ASP A 39 2.55 9.13 -0.54
CA ASP A 39 3.50 10.22 -0.32
C ASP A 39 4.24 10.70 -1.58
N THR A 40 4.26 9.89 -2.64
CA THR A 40 4.79 10.26 -3.96
C THR A 40 3.77 11.02 -4.81
N GLY A 41 2.51 11.05 -4.38
CA GLY A 41 1.39 11.65 -5.11
C GLY A 41 0.75 10.70 -6.13
N LYS A 42 1.04 9.40 -6.07
CA LYS A 42 0.37 8.39 -6.89
C LYS A 42 -0.96 7.99 -6.26
N GLU A 43 -1.96 7.83 -7.10
CA GLU A 43 -3.27 7.30 -6.71
C GLU A 43 -3.33 5.78 -6.87
N HIS A 44 -3.94 5.14 -5.88
CA HIS A 44 -4.26 3.72 -5.85
C HIS A 44 -5.76 3.55 -5.70
N ILE A 45 -6.40 2.89 -6.66
CA ILE A 45 -7.86 2.81 -6.77
C ILE A 45 -8.30 1.35 -6.60
N PHE A 46 -9.21 1.13 -5.66
CA PHE A 46 -9.89 -0.12 -5.42
C PHE A 46 -11.38 0.11 -5.67
N SER A 47 -11.94 -0.66 -6.60
CA SER A 47 -13.33 -0.54 -7.04
C SER A 47 -14.05 -1.87 -6.83
N GLU A 48 -15.37 -1.84 -6.85
CA GLU A 48 -16.22 -3.04 -6.74
C GLU A 48 -16.03 -3.81 -5.42
N LEU A 49 -15.66 -3.11 -4.36
CA LEU A 49 -15.49 -3.70 -3.04
C LEU A 49 -16.84 -4.06 -2.45
N SER A 50 -16.95 -5.24 -1.84
CA SER A 50 -18.08 -5.55 -0.97
C SER A 50 -18.06 -4.65 0.28
N LEU A 51 -19.19 -4.57 0.98
CA LEU A 51 -19.29 -3.79 2.21
C LEU A 51 -18.31 -4.28 3.29
N ASP A 52 -18.12 -5.60 3.38
CA ASP A 52 -17.22 -6.22 4.36
C ASP A 52 -15.75 -5.89 4.03
N GLU A 53 -15.35 -5.97 2.76
CA GLU A 53 -14.01 -5.58 2.31
C GLU A 53 -13.75 -4.10 2.56
N LEU A 54 -14.71 -3.23 2.25
CA LEU A 54 -14.58 -1.79 2.49
C LEU A 54 -14.44 -1.48 3.98
N THR A 55 -15.22 -2.13 4.83
CA THR A 55 -15.16 -1.98 6.29
C THR A 55 -13.82 -2.48 6.84
N PHE A 56 -13.35 -3.63 6.36
CA PHE A 56 -12.04 -4.18 6.72
C PHE A 56 -10.92 -3.23 6.34
N LEU A 57 -10.90 -2.74 5.09
CA LEU A 57 -9.91 -1.77 4.62
C LEU A 57 -9.95 -0.46 5.41
N GLN A 58 -11.15 0.05 5.70
CA GLN A 58 -11.31 1.22 6.57
C GLN A 58 -10.66 1.01 7.93
N SER A 59 -10.85 -0.15 8.55
CA SER A 59 -10.22 -0.48 9.84
C SER A 59 -8.70 -0.56 9.75
N MET A 60 -8.16 -1.09 8.65
CA MET A 60 -6.72 -1.12 8.41
C MET A 60 -6.16 0.30 8.32
N LEU A 61 -6.79 1.17 7.52
CA LEU A 61 -6.36 2.56 7.28
C LEU A 61 -6.42 3.46 8.52
N GLN A 62 -7.11 3.04 9.58
CA GLN A 62 -7.10 3.72 10.88
C GLN A 62 -5.83 3.42 11.71
N ASN A 63 -5.01 2.45 11.30
CA ASN A 63 -3.73 2.21 11.96
C ASN A 63 -2.77 3.39 11.70
N PRO A 64 -2.01 3.82 12.72
CA PRO A 64 -1.07 4.93 12.59
C PRO A 64 0.11 4.62 11.66
N SER A 65 0.35 3.34 11.39
CA SER A 65 1.40 2.85 10.52
C SER A 65 0.76 1.98 9.44
N VAL A 66 0.59 2.57 8.27
CA VAL A 66 0.01 1.91 7.11
C VAL A 66 0.82 2.29 5.87
N LEU A 67 1.16 1.27 5.10
CA LEU A 67 1.95 1.39 3.89
C LEU A 67 1.19 0.78 2.72
N ILE A 68 1.49 1.27 1.52
CA ILE A 68 1.00 0.72 0.27
C ILE A 68 2.17 0.41 -0.66
N ASP A 69 2.13 -0.73 -1.32
CA ASP A 69 3.12 -1.07 -2.33
C ASP A 69 2.62 -0.69 -3.75
N PRO A 70 3.50 -0.69 -4.77
CA PRO A 70 3.10 -0.38 -6.13
C PRO A 70 2.12 -1.37 -6.77
N GLN A 71 1.98 -2.57 -6.20
CA GLN A 71 1.06 -3.62 -6.60
C GLN A 71 -0.29 -3.52 -5.87
N ASN A 72 -0.52 -2.46 -5.10
CA ASN A 72 -1.73 -2.18 -4.31
C ASN A 72 -1.93 -3.08 -3.09
N TRP A 73 -0.85 -3.63 -2.52
CA TRP A 73 -0.92 -4.28 -1.21
C TRP A 73 -0.91 -3.23 -0.11
N ILE A 74 -1.91 -3.29 0.77
CA ILE A 74 -1.97 -2.44 1.97
C ILE A 74 -1.42 -3.25 3.14
N VAL A 75 -0.45 -2.67 3.85
CA VAL A 75 0.20 -3.30 5.00
C VAL A 75 0.02 -2.39 6.20
N ALA A 76 -0.69 -2.87 7.23
CA ALA A 76 -0.94 -2.14 8.46
C ALA A 76 -0.10 -2.68 9.64
N GLY A 77 0.29 -1.80 10.55
CA GLY A 77 1.06 -2.14 11.75
C GLY A 77 2.56 -2.35 11.52
N TRP A 78 3.06 -2.13 10.30
CA TRP A 78 4.48 -2.32 9.98
C TRP A 78 5.29 -1.06 10.30
N GLN A 79 5.92 -1.03 11.47
CA GLN A 79 6.85 0.04 11.83
C GLN A 79 8.16 -0.12 11.06
N ILE A 80 8.47 0.84 10.18
CA ILE A 80 9.80 0.96 9.60
C ILE A 80 10.71 1.50 10.70
N ASN A 81 11.45 0.63 11.39
CA ASN A 81 12.47 1.02 12.35
C ASN A 81 13.63 1.73 11.63
N SER A 82 13.51 3.04 11.41
CA SER A 82 14.55 3.90 10.88
C SER A 82 15.51 4.34 12.00
N SER A 83 16.18 3.38 12.64
CA SER A 83 17.34 3.67 13.48
C SER A 83 18.13 2.40 13.82
N VAL A 84 18.86 1.86 12.84
CA VAL A 84 20.15 1.26 13.15
C VAL A 84 21.19 2.35 12.95
N ASN A 85 21.42 3.12 14.00
CA ASN A 85 22.58 3.98 14.12
C ASN A 85 23.79 3.06 14.32
N MET A 86 24.37 2.52 13.25
CA MET A 86 25.72 1.92 13.30
C MET A 86 26.73 3.06 13.36
N GLY A 87 26.69 3.80 14.46
CA GLY A 87 27.58 4.91 14.76
C GLY A 87 28.55 4.51 15.87
N LYS A 88 29.66 3.90 15.45
CA LYS A 88 31.04 3.91 15.98
C LYS A 88 31.66 2.52 16.05
#